data_AF-A0AAE6EME4-F1
#
_entry.id   AF-A0AAE6EME4-F1
#
_cell.length_a   1.000
_cell.length_b   1.000
_cell.length_c   1.000
_cell.angle_alpha   90.00
_cell.angle_beta   90.00
_cell.angle_gamma   90.00
#
_symmetry.space_group_name_H-M   'P 1'
#
loop_
_entity.id
_entity.type
_entity.pdbx_description
1 polymer ?
#
loop_
_entity_poly.entity_id
_entity_poly.type
_entity_poly.pdbx_seq_one_letter_code
_entity_poly.pdbx_strand_id
1 'polypeptide(L)'
;MIYDISDIQIEKLLIAAARAGEALARLDERISRSPMKHGFIERQDFTDAISSMWVDGELVHMEDLVLHDAHMDVRAPTHEMTAAHRILRSRRLIFSNAAGWALTAPGLSRLRGRATLAADEVSLPRETGDHARSDESGTAGEALLDGAFSELDALLARSSATLEAITAGNMPTPMNQRQEGHPIINEPDWDEDERLKEWLELHARTAELPAILRTAILLDAWNMIEVLQRSPWLGRLLAAAFLREGAVTPDHLPALSTGLRAVPRERRHARNQTQRLLALLDSFYEAAQTSLKEHDRLTHARDRMMRKLTGRRSSSRLPELVELVVSRPVVSAAMIVKELGTTPQGAIGLANQLELREVTGRGRFRAWGML
;
A
#
# COMPACT_ATOMS: atom_id res chain seq x y z
N MET A 1 2.47 -26.65 -19.12
CA MET A 1 2.69 -25.84 -17.91
C MET A 1 3.96 -25.04 -18.13
N ILE A 2 3.82 -23.72 -18.15
CA ILE A 2 4.87 -22.74 -18.38
C ILE A 2 5.90 -22.80 -17.24
N TYR A 3 5.47 -23.12 -16.03
CA TYR A 3 6.34 -23.18 -14.85
C TYR A 3 6.46 -24.60 -14.28
N ASP A 4 7.57 -25.29 -14.50
CA ASP A 4 7.86 -26.60 -13.91
C ASP A 4 8.61 -26.47 -12.58
N ILE A 5 8.25 -27.29 -11.59
CA ILE A 5 8.90 -27.37 -10.28
C ILE A 5 9.88 -28.55 -10.17
N SER A 6 9.84 -29.48 -11.12
CA SER A 6 10.64 -30.72 -11.09
C SER A 6 12.15 -30.46 -11.15
N ASP A 7 12.55 -29.34 -11.78
CA ASP A 7 13.94 -28.92 -11.95
C ASP A 7 14.51 -28.13 -10.75
N ILE A 8 13.69 -27.87 -9.73
CA ILE A 8 14.11 -27.10 -8.55
C ILE A 8 14.99 -27.97 -7.65
N GLN A 9 16.23 -27.54 -7.44
CA GLN A 9 17.15 -28.18 -6.49
C GLN A 9 16.87 -27.65 -5.08
N ILE A 10 15.82 -28.17 -4.44
CA ILE A 10 15.30 -27.69 -3.15
C ILE A 10 16.38 -27.68 -2.08
N GLU A 11 17.28 -28.66 -2.07
CA GLU A 11 18.36 -28.77 -1.08
C GLU A 11 19.28 -27.54 -1.08
N LYS A 12 19.47 -26.92 -2.26
CA LYS A 12 20.28 -25.70 -2.41
C LYS A 12 19.59 -24.46 -1.86
N LEU A 13 18.26 -24.50 -1.68
CA LEU A 13 17.45 -23.37 -1.20
C LEU A 13 17.31 -23.35 0.32
N LEU A 14 17.52 -24.48 1.00
CA LEU A 14 17.19 -24.65 2.42
C LEU A 14 17.89 -23.62 3.32
N ILE A 15 19.18 -23.36 3.12
CA ILE A 15 19.94 -22.41 3.95
C ILE A 15 19.41 -20.97 3.75
N ALA A 16 19.19 -20.56 2.50
CA ALA A 16 18.67 -19.24 2.19
C ALA A 16 17.24 -19.05 2.72
N ALA A 17 16.41 -20.09 2.61
CA ALA A 17 15.05 -20.08 3.13
C ALA A 17 14.99 -20.00 4.66
N ALA A 18 15.82 -20.77 5.36
CA ALA A 18 15.91 -20.70 6.82
C ALA A 18 16.34 -19.30 7.28
N ARG A 19 17.38 -18.73 6.64
CA ARG A 19 17.88 -17.38 6.94
C ARG A 19 16.83 -16.29 6.70
N ALA A 20 16.11 -16.36 5.58
CA ALA A 20 15.04 -15.42 5.26
C ALA A 20 13.86 -15.54 6.23
N GLY A 21 13.42 -16.78 6.53
CA GLY A 21 12.36 -17.05 7.48
C GLY A 21 12.67 -16.55 8.89
N GLU A 22 13.87 -16.83 9.39
CA GLU A 22 14.33 -16.32 10.69
C GLU A 22 14.32 -14.78 10.74
N ALA A 23 14.83 -14.13 9.70
CA ALA A 23 14.89 -12.67 9.65
C ALA A 23 13.50 -12.03 9.63
N LEU A 24 12.57 -12.58 8.84
CA LEU A 24 11.19 -12.12 8.77
C LEU A 24 10.43 -12.35 10.08
N ALA A 25 10.57 -13.53 10.69
CA ALA A 25 9.95 -13.82 11.99
C ALA A 25 10.48 -12.91 13.10
N ARG A 26 11.80 -12.61 13.11
CA ARG A 26 12.40 -11.66 14.05
C ARG A 26 11.86 -10.24 13.87
N LEU A 27 11.69 -9.81 12.62
CA LEU A 27 11.10 -8.52 12.32
C LEU A 27 9.64 -8.47 12.82
N ASP A 28 8.86 -9.50 12.54
CA ASP A 28 7.45 -9.58 12.93
C ASP A 28 7.28 -9.51 14.46
N GLU A 29 8.06 -10.28 15.23
CA GLU A 29 8.04 -10.22 16.70
C GLU A 29 8.43 -8.82 17.22
N ARG A 30 9.39 -8.13 16.57
CA ARG A 30 9.74 -6.76 16.98
C ARG A 30 8.60 -5.79 16.71
N ILE A 31 7.94 -5.90 15.56
CA ILE A 31 6.81 -5.04 15.18
C ILE A 31 5.62 -5.31 16.10
N SER A 32 5.31 -6.57 16.39
CA SER A 32 4.15 -6.98 17.21
C SER A 32 4.22 -6.41 18.64
N ARG A 33 5.41 -6.32 19.21
CA ARG A 33 5.67 -5.79 20.57
C ARG A 33 5.89 -4.28 20.62
N SER A 34 6.02 -3.64 19.47
CA SER A 34 6.47 -2.25 19.39
C SER A 34 5.29 -1.27 19.49
N PRO A 35 5.40 -0.19 20.30
CA PRO A 35 4.40 0.89 20.28
C PRO A 35 4.34 1.60 18.92
N MET A 36 5.39 1.48 18.11
CA MET A 36 5.46 2.01 16.73
C MET A 36 4.85 1.11 15.66
N LYS A 37 4.18 0.01 16.01
CA LYS A 37 3.64 -0.95 15.03
C LYS A 37 2.89 -0.28 13.88
N HIS A 38 1.85 0.50 14.20
CA HIS A 38 1.00 1.12 13.19
C HIS A 38 1.75 2.15 12.35
N GLY A 39 2.54 3.02 12.99
CA GLY A 39 3.31 4.04 12.27
C GLY A 39 4.41 3.45 11.39
N PHE A 40 5.05 2.37 11.83
CA PHE A 40 6.01 1.63 11.03
C PHE A 40 5.34 1.01 9.79
N ILE A 41 4.19 0.34 9.96
CA ILE A 41 3.44 -0.27 8.85
C ILE A 41 3.00 0.81 7.85
N GLU A 42 2.49 1.95 8.32
CA GLU A 42 2.07 3.06 7.45
C GLU A 42 3.22 3.56 6.56
N ARG A 43 4.42 3.81 7.12
CA ARG A 43 5.61 4.18 6.32
C ARG A 43 6.07 3.07 5.40
N GLN A 44 6.02 1.83 5.88
CA GLN A 44 6.47 0.67 5.13
C GLN A 44 5.63 0.48 3.87
N ASP A 45 4.33 0.76 3.94
CA ASP A 45 3.44 0.68 2.78
C ASP A 45 3.86 1.64 1.65
N PHE A 46 4.22 2.89 1.99
CA PHE A 46 4.77 3.84 1.01
C PHE A 46 6.12 3.38 0.45
N THR A 47 6.99 2.87 1.33
CA THR A 47 8.34 2.43 0.95
C THR A 47 8.30 1.21 0.03
N ASP A 48 7.42 0.25 0.31
CA ASP A 48 7.21 -0.94 -0.53
C ASP A 48 6.59 -0.57 -1.88
N ALA A 49 5.61 0.35 -1.90
CA ALA A 49 5.00 0.83 -3.15
C ALA A 49 6.03 1.47 -4.09
N ILE A 50 6.86 2.38 -3.58
CA ILE A 50 7.93 3.03 -4.38
C ILE A 50 9.00 2.03 -4.78
N SER A 51 9.36 1.10 -3.89
CA SER A 51 10.32 0.05 -4.22
C SER A 51 9.77 -0.87 -5.31
N SER A 52 8.46 -1.15 -5.32
CA SER A 52 7.82 -1.93 -6.37
C SER A 52 7.89 -1.22 -7.72
N MET A 53 7.58 0.07 -7.77
CA MET A 53 7.76 0.86 -9.00
C MET A 53 9.20 0.81 -9.50
N TRP A 54 10.18 0.96 -8.60
CA TRP A 54 11.60 0.87 -8.95
C TRP A 54 11.97 -0.49 -9.55
N VAL A 55 11.43 -1.59 -9.01
CA VAL A 55 11.68 -2.95 -9.54
C VAL A 55 11.11 -3.10 -10.95
N ASP A 56 10.01 -2.40 -11.27
CA ASP A 56 9.42 -2.32 -12.60
C ASP A 56 10.17 -1.34 -13.54
N GLY A 57 11.18 -0.63 -13.05
CA GLY A 57 11.96 0.34 -13.83
C GLY A 57 11.42 1.76 -13.79
N GLU A 58 10.39 2.02 -12.98
CA GLU A 58 9.72 3.30 -12.86
C GLU A 58 10.18 4.08 -11.61
N LEU A 59 10.14 5.41 -11.69
CA LEU A 59 10.57 6.29 -10.60
C LEU A 59 9.39 7.12 -10.08
N VAL A 60 9.14 7.00 -8.77
CA VAL A 60 8.14 7.80 -8.06
C VAL A 60 8.77 8.37 -6.79
N HIS A 61 8.59 9.67 -6.58
CA HIS A 61 9.10 10.35 -5.39
C HIS A 61 8.21 10.08 -4.17
N MET A 62 8.84 9.92 -3.00
CA MET A 62 8.16 9.65 -1.74
C MET A 62 7.20 10.79 -1.37
N GLU A 63 7.65 12.03 -1.51
CA GLU A 63 6.84 13.19 -1.18
C GLU A 63 5.57 13.25 -2.03
N ASP A 64 5.71 13.01 -3.33
CA ASP A 64 4.59 13.10 -4.27
C ASP A 64 3.54 12.01 -3.99
N LEU A 65 3.96 10.76 -3.71
CA LEU A 65 3.03 9.68 -3.36
C LEU A 65 2.29 9.96 -2.05
N VAL A 66 2.98 10.48 -1.03
CA VAL A 66 2.37 10.83 0.27
C VAL A 66 1.40 12.00 0.12
N LEU A 67 1.74 13.02 -0.67
CA LEU A 67 0.86 14.16 -0.92
C LEU A 67 -0.37 13.75 -1.76
N HIS A 68 -0.18 12.90 -2.77
CA HIS A 68 -1.28 12.36 -3.57
C HIS A 68 -2.22 11.49 -2.73
N ASP A 69 -1.70 10.62 -1.86
CA ASP A 69 -2.52 9.82 -0.92
C ASP A 69 -3.38 10.72 -0.01
N ALA A 70 -2.83 11.86 0.41
CA ALA A 70 -3.55 12.85 1.21
C ALA A 70 -4.45 13.81 0.41
N HIS A 71 -4.53 13.66 -0.92
CA HIS A 71 -5.31 14.54 -1.82
C HIS A 71 -4.81 16.00 -1.77
N MET A 72 -3.50 16.16 -1.65
CA MET A 72 -2.79 17.44 -1.54
C MET A 72 -1.80 17.67 -2.70
N ASP A 73 -1.90 16.86 -3.74
CA ASP A 73 -1.19 17.04 -4.99
C ASP A 73 -1.73 18.28 -5.74
N VAL A 74 -0.80 19.08 -6.27
CA VAL A 74 -1.13 20.31 -7.02
C VAL A 74 -1.19 20.03 -8.53
N ARG A 75 -0.69 18.88 -8.96
CA ARG A 75 -0.56 18.50 -10.37
C ARG A 75 -1.42 17.28 -10.64
N ALA A 76 -1.93 17.18 -11.87
CA ALA A 76 -2.59 15.95 -12.32
C ALA A 76 -1.63 14.75 -12.18
N PRO A 77 -2.11 13.60 -11.66
CA PRO A 77 -1.27 12.44 -11.43
C PRO A 77 -0.78 11.85 -12.74
N THR A 78 0.51 11.47 -12.78
CA THR A 78 1.06 10.71 -13.92
C THR A 78 0.59 9.26 -13.87
N HIS A 79 0.87 8.50 -14.93
CA HIS A 79 0.57 7.07 -14.96
C HIS A 79 1.33 6.31 -13.85
N GLU A 80 2.60 6.64 -13.64
CA GLU A 80 3.47 6.04 -12.62
C GLU A 80 2.95 6.35 -11.21
N MET A 81 2.49 7.60 -10.98
CA MET A 81 1.86 8.00 -9.73
C MET A 81 0.58 7.21 -9.46
N THR A 82 -0.27 7.06 -10.48
CA THR A 82 -1.51 6.29 -10.39
C THR A 82 -1.23 4.82 -10.08
N ALA A 83 -0.22 4.23 -10.73
CA ALA A 83 0.22 2.86 -10.46
C ALA A 83 0.77 2.69 -9.05
N ALA A 84 1.65 3.59 -8.58
CA ALA A 84 2.20 3.56 -7.22
C ALA A 84 1.10 3.66 -6.16
N HIS A 85 0.13 4.57 -6.38
CA HIS A 85 -1.01 4.72 -5.49
C HIS A 85 -1.93 3.49 -5.49
N ARG A 86 -2.09 2.80 -6.64
CA ARG A 86 -2.79 1.50 -6.70
C ARG A 86 -2.09 0.43 -5.88
N ILE A 87 -0.75 0.35 -5.93
CA ILE A 87 0.03 -0.58 -5.11
C ILE A 87 -0.19 -0.28 -3.62
N LEU A 88 -0.06 0.99 -3.22
CA LEU A 88 -0.28 1.45 -1.85
C LEU A 88 -1.67 1.06 -1.32
N ARG A 89 -2.74 1.38 -2.07
CA ARG A 89 -4.11 1.04 -1.67
C ARG A 89 -4.34 -0.48 -1.63
N SER A 90 -3.82 -1.21 -2.60
CA SER A 90 -3.95 -2.68 -2.64
C SER A 90 -3.28 -3.33 -1.44
N ARG A 91 -2.12 -2.83 -1.04
CA ARG A 91 -1.38 -3.32 0.12
C ARG A 91 -2.14 -3.07 1.44
N ARG A 92 -2.67 -1.85 1.63
CA ARG A 92 -3.53 -1.53 2.79
C ARG A 92 -4.81 -2.36 2.81
N LEU A 93 -5.42 -2.59 1.65
CA LEU A 93 -6.61 -3.42 1.51
C LEU A 93 -6.34 -4.89 1.87
N ILE A 94 -5.19 -5.45 1.47
CA ILE A 94 -4.80 -6.81 1.86
C ILE A 94 -4.64 -6.89 3.39
N PHE A 95 -3.95 -5.91 3.99
CA PHE A 95 -3.67 -5.94 5.41
C PHE A 95 -4.92 -5.74 6.29
N SER A 96 -5.87 -4.90 5.84
CA SER A 96 -7.13 -4.65 6.56
C SER A 96 -8.11 -5.84 6.54
N ASN A 97 -7.88 -6.82 5.68
CA ASN A 97 -8.65 -8.06 5.62
C ASN A 97 -7.95 -9.22 6.36
N ALA A 98 -8.65 -10.36 6.50
CA ALA A 98 -8.08 -11.59 7.04
C ALA A 98 -6.87 -12.08 6.22
N ALA A 99 -5.94 -12.80 6.86
CA ALA A 99 -4.64 -13.15 6.27
C ALA A 99 -4.71 -13.84 4.89
N GLY A 100 -5.66 -14.77 4.69
CA GLY A 100 -5.85 -15.47 3.41
C GLY A 100 -6.78 -14.78 2.41
N TRP A 101 -7.35 -13.60 2.73
CA TRP A 101 -8.35 -12.93 1.90
C TRP A 101 -7.85 -12.66 0.47
N ALA A 102 -6.59 -12.25 0.31
CA ALA A 102 -6.02 -11.86 -0.96
C ALA A 102 -6.00 -12.98 -2.01
N LEU A 103 -5.99 -14.25 -1.58
CA LEU A 103 -5.98 -15.43 -2.44
C LEU A 103 -7.37 -16.04 -2.66
N THR A 104 -8.39 -15.50 -2.01
CA THR A 104 -9.79 -15.87 -2.31
C THR A 104 -10.19 -15.34 -3.68
N ALA A 105 -11.14 -16.00 -4.34
CA ALA A 105 -11.72 -15.52 -5.60
C ALA A 105 -12.20 -14.05 -5.54
N PRO A 106 -12.97 -13.60 -4.52
CA PRO A 106 -13.35 -12.19 -4.42
C PRO A 106 -12.14 -11.26 -4.16
N GLY A 107 -11.16 -11.68 -3.38
CA GLY A 107 -9.93 -10.91 -3.13
C GLY A 107 -9.13 -10.69 -4.41
N LEU A 108 -8.84 -11.76 -5.16
CA LEU A 108 -8.15 -11.70 -6.45
C LEU A 108 -8.91 -10.83 -7.46
N SER A 109 -10.23 -10.97 -7.56
CA SER A 109 -11.06 -10.15 -8.45
C SER A 109 -10.97 -8.65 -8.12
N ARG A 110 -11.04 -8.30 -6.81
CA ARG A 110 -10.92 -6.90 -6.35
C ARG A 110 -9.53 -6.34 -6.62
N LEU A 111 -8.47 -7.10 -6.33
CA LEU A 111 -7.08 -6.67 -6.53
C LEU A 111 -6.69 -6.51 -8.00
N ARG A 112 -7.28 -7.32 -8.90
CA ARG A 112 -7.13 -7.19 -10.36
C ARG A 112 -7.89 -5.99 -10.94
N GLY A 113 -8.70 -5.29 -10.13
CA GLY A 113 -9.53 -4.17 -10.57
C GLY A 113 -10.78 -4.59 -11.34
N ARG A 114 -11.22 -5.86 -11.19
CA ARG A 114 -12.42 -6.40 -11.85
C ARG A 114 -13.70 -6.23 -11.00
N ALA A 115 -13.57 -5.91 -9.71
CA ALA A 115 -14.72 -5.57 -8.85
C ALA A 115 -15.10 -4.09 -9.02
N THR A 116 -16.33 -3.83 -9.47
CA THR A 116 -16.94 -2.49 -9.47
C THR A 116 -17.26 -2.05 -8.03
N LEU A 117 -17.31 -0.74 -7.80
CA LEU A 117 -17.49 -0.05 -6.51
C LEU A 117 -18.78 -0.38 -5.73
N ALA A 118 -19.57 -1.38 -6.16
CA ALA A 118 -20.86 -1.74 -5.56
C ALA A 118 -20.74 -2.52 -4.22
N ALA A 119 -19.54 -2.90 -3.78
CA ALA A 119 -19.33 -3.73 -2.59
C ALA A 119 -19.01 -2.94 -1.30
N ASP A 120 -18.91 -1.62 -1.35
CA ASP A 120 -18.52 -0.78 -0.18
C ASP A 120 -19.71 -0.40 0.74
N GLU A 121 -20.95 -0.81 0.45
CA GLU A 121 -22.12 -0.49 1.30
C GLU A 121 -22.42 -1.50 2.43
N VAL A 122 -21.80 -2.68 2.46
CA VAL A 122 -22.28 -3.78 3.35
C VAL A 122 -21.42 -4.02 4.60
N SER A 123 -20.57 -3.09 5.02
CA SER A 123 -19.74 -3.33 6.23
C SER A 123 -19.43 -2.08 7.04
N LEU A 124 -20.47 -1.49 7.63
CA LEU A 124 -20.35 -0.69 8.86
C LEU A 124 -21.47 -1.09 9.83
N PRO A 125 -21.18 -1.66 11.00
CA PRO A 125 -22.17 -1.83 12.07
C PRO A 125 -22.50 -0.44 12.63
N ARG A 126 -23.74 0.01 12.44
CA ARG A 126 -24.22 1.30 12.94
C ARG A 126 -24.84 1.06 14.32
N GLU A 127 -24.09 1.37 15.37
CA GLU A 127 -24.63 1.46 16.72
C GLU A 127 -25.58 2.67 16.80
N THR A 128 -26.82 2.41 17.16
CA THR A 128 -27.85 3.42 17.42
C THR A 128 -27.70 3.95 18.83
N GLY A 129 -27.13 5.15 18.96
CA GLY A 129 -27.22 5.98 20.17
C GLY A 129 -28.26 7.09 19.95
N ASP A 130 -29.41 6.94 20.59
CA ASP A 130 -30.46 7.95 20.73
C ASP A 130 -29.99 9.03 21.72
N HIS A 131 -30.06 10.31 21.36
CA HIS A 131 -30.28 11.40 22.32
C HIS A 131 -30.87 12.65 21.65
N ALA A 132 -31.86 13.20 22.37
CA ALA A 132 -32.82 14.21 21.98
C ALA A 132 -32.27 15.64 21.88
N ARG A 133 -33.13 16.46 21.25
CA ARG A 133 -33.01 17.86 20.82
C ARG A 133 -32.78 18.88 21.95
N SER A 134 -32.14 19.99 21.61
CA SER A 134 -32.51 21.34 22.07
C SER A 134 -32.12 22.39 21.03
N ASP A 135 -33.08 23.24 20.66
CA ASP A 135 -33.04 24.25 19.60
C ASP A 135 -32.28 25.55 19.95
N GLU A 136 -32.04 26.32 18.88
CA GLU A 136 -31.91 27.79 18.76
C GLU A 136 -30.50 28.40 18.55
N SER A 137 -30.19 28.77 17.29
CA SER A 137 -30.13 30.19 16.83
C SER A 137 -29.37 30.34 15.50
N GLY A 138 -29.93 31.16 14.59
CA GLY A 138 -29.17 31.96 13.62
C GLY A 138 -29.06 31.44 12.17
N THR A 139 -30.11 31.69 11.38
CA THR A 139 -30.22 32.08 9.94
C THR A 139 -28.96 32.19 9.03
N ALA A 140 -27.99 31.28 9.14
CA ALA A 140 -26.86 31.12 8.21
C ALA A 140 -26.67 29.64 7.77
N GLY A 141 -27.36 28.70 8.42
CA GLY A 141 -27.32 27.27 8.12
C GLY A 141 -28.24 26.84 6.97
N GLU A 142 -29.36 27.54 6.72
CA GLU A 142 -30.31 27.15 5.68
C GLU A 142 -29.72 27.28 4.27
N ALA A 143 -28.96 28.34 3.96
CA ALA A 143 -28.32 28.50 2.65
C ALA A 143 -27.19 27.47 2.37
N LEU A 144 -26.55 26.97 3.43
CA LEU A 144 -25.44 26.00 3.35
C LEU A 144 -25.99 24.57 3.26
N LEU A 145 -27.12 24.30 3.92
CA LEU A 145 -27.90 23.07 3.77
C LEU A 145 -28.59 23.01 2.41
N ASP A 146 -29.20 24.09 1.92
CA ASP A 146 -29.82 24.15 0.59
C ASP A 146 -28.80 23.90 -0.53
N GLY A 147 -27.58 24.44 -0.39
CA GLY A 147 -26.48 24.14 -1.30
C GLY A 147 -26.10 22.66 -1.29
N ALA A 148 -26.00 22.06 -0.10
CA ALA A 148 -25.68 20.64 0.05
C ALA A 148 -26.79 19.72 -0.48
N PHE A 149 -28.06 20.08 -0.30
CA PHE A 149 -29.21 19.36 -0.86
C PHE A 149 -29.28 19.52 -2.39
N SER A 150 -29.01 20.71 -2.91
CA SER A 150 -28.96 20.94 -4.36
C SER A 150 -27.80 20.19 -5.04
N GLU A 151 -26.64 20.08 -4.37
CA GLU A 151 -25.53 19.24 -4.83
C GLU A 151 -25.86 17.75 -4.78
N LEU A 152 -26.56 17.29 -3.73
CA LEU A 152 -27.07 15.92 -3.62
C LEU A 152 -28.10 15.60 -4.69
N ASP A 153 -29.05 16.49 -4.95
CA ASP A 153 -30.06 16.33 -5.99
C ASP A 153 -29.43 16.33 -7.38
N ALA A 154 -28.42 17.18 -7.62
CA ALA A 154 -27.65 17.17 -8.86
C ALA A 154 -26.85 15.87 -9.02
N LEU A 155 -26.35 15.29 -7.94
CA LEU A 155 -25.62 14.02 -7.94
C LEU A 155 -26.58 12.84 -8.17
N LEU A 156 -27.75 12.85 -7.52
CA LEU A 156 -28.82 11.88 -7.73
C LEU A 156 -29.38 11.96 -9.14
N ALA A 157 -29.59 13.16 -9.69
CA ALA A 157 -30.00 13.34 -11.08
C ALA A 157 -28.96 12.80 -12.08
N ARG A 158 -27.66 13.00 -11.81
CA ARG A 158 -26.58 12.39 -12.61
C ARG A 158 -26.54 10.87 -12.46
N SER A 159 -26.77 10.34 -11.26
CA SER A 159 -26.79 8.89 -11.01
C SER A 159 -28.00 8.22 -11.66
N SER A 160 -29.18 8.85 -11.59
CA SER A 160 -30.39 8.36 -12.25
C SER A 160 -30.27 8.44 -13.77
N ALA A 161 -29.75 9.54 -14.32
CA ALA A 161 -29.52 9.67 -15.75
C ALA A 161 -28.48 8.66 -16.28
N THR A 162 -27.45 8.33 -15.49
CA THR A 162 -26.48 7.29 -15.85
C THR A 162 -27.07 5.89 -15.77
N LEU A 163 -27.91 5.59 -14.76
CA LEU A 163 -28.65 4.33 -14.69
C LEU A 163 -29.67 4.19 -15.83
N GLU A 164 -30.40 5.25 -16.18
CA GLU A 164 -31.31 5.26 -17.33
C GLU A 164 -30.55 5.02 -18.63
N ALA A 165 -29.38 5.64 -18.83
CA ALA A 165 -28.52 5.38 -19.97
C ALA A 165 -28.01 3.92 -20.04
N ILE A 166 -27.73 3.30 -18.89
CA ILE A 166 -27.35 1.88 -18.79
C ILE A 166 -28.55 0.99 -19.17
N THR A 167 -29.75 1.29 -18.68
CA THR A 167 -30.96 0.50 -18.99
C THR A 167 -31.46 0.68 -20.42
N ALA A 168 -31.22 1.85 -21.03
CA ALA A 168 -31.63 2.17 -22.40
C ALA A 168 -30.64 1.67 -23.47
N GLY A 169 -29.54 1.01 -23.08
CA GLY A 169 -28.54 0.46 -24.02
C GLY A 169 -27.75 1.51 -24.80
N ASN A 170 -27.92 2.80 -24.49
CA ASN A 170 -27.22 3.92 -25.14
C ASN A 170 -26.00 4.34 -24.31
N MET A 171 -24.99 3.47 -24.27
CA MET A 171 -23.64 3.90 -23.84
C MET A 171 -22.92 4.53 -25.04
N PRO A 172 -22.41 5.78 -24.95
CA PRO A 172 -21.05 5.99 -25.43
C PRO A 172 -20.21 5.03 -24.59
N THR A 173 -19.54 4.07 -25.25
CA THR A 173 -18.66 3.07 -24.64
C THR A 173 -17.98 3.68 -23.42
N PRO A 174 -18.04 3.04 -22.23
CA PRO A 174 -17.39 3.60 -21.05
C PRO A 174 -15.97 3.94 -21.49
N MET A 175 -15.57 5.19 -21.23
CA MET A 175 -14.22 5.65 -21.48
C MET A 175 -13.33 4.82 -20.56
N ASN A 176 -13.07 3.57 -20.96
CA ASN A 176 -11.92 2.79 -20.57
C ASN A 176 -10.80 3.81 -20.60
N GLN A 177 -10.22 4.10 -19.43
CA GLN A 177 -8.96 4.81 -19.31
C GLN A 177 -8.17 4.50 -20.56
N ARG A 178 -7.98 5.52 -21.42
CA ARG A 178 -7.43 5.38 -22.77
C ARG A 178 -6.38 4.28 -22.72
N GLN A 179 -6.73 3.15 -23.31
CA GLN A 179 -5.90 1.97 -23.42
C GLN A 179 -4.80 2.30 -24.42
N GLU A 180 -3.91 3.22 -24.06
CA GLU A 180 -2.74 3.58 -24.85
C GLU A 180 -1.55 2.80 -24.27
N GLY A 181 -1.63 1.48 -24.44
CA GLY A 181 -0.46 0.63 -24.52
C GLY A 181 -0.23 0.32 -26.00
N HIS A 182 1.01 0.47 -26.47
CA HIS A 182 1.41 0.20 -27.85
C HIS A 182 0.73 -1.07 -28.40
N PRO A 183 -0.14 -0.98 -29.43
CA PRO A 183 -0.86 -2.13 -30.01
C PRO A 183 0.04 -3.24 -30.58
N ILE A 184 1.36 -3.01 -30.60
CA ILE A 184 2.37 -3.87 -31.21
C ILE A 184 2.88 -4.95 -30.23
N ILE A 185 2.59 -4.84 -28.92
CA ILE A 185 3.13 -5.73 -27.88
C ILE A 185 2.00 -6.37 -27.04
N ASN A 186 0.91 -6.82 -27.68
CA ASN A 186 0.01 -7.77 -27.04
C ASN A 186 0.06 -9.06 -27.85
N GLU A 187 0.50 -10.15 -27.23
CA GLU A 187 0.41 -11.47 -27.84
C GLU A 187 -1.07 -11.81 -28.04
N PRO A 188 -1.53 -12.12 -29.27
CA PRO A 188 -2.94 -12.37 -29.56
C PRO A 188 -3.57 -13.49 -28.72
N ASP A 189 -2.75 -14.43 -28.24
CA ASP A 189 -3.17 -15.65 -27.54
C ASP A 189 -2.98 -15.56 -26.00
N TRP A 190 -2.70 -14.37 -25.45
CA TRP A 190 -2.56 -14.21 -23.99
C TRP A 190 -3.93 -14.16 -23.30
N ASP A 191 -4.24 -15.17 -22.48
CA ASP A 191 -5.44 -15.24 -21.63
C ASP A 191 -5.07 -15.12 -20.14
N GLU A 192 -5.44 -13.98 -19.54
CA GLU A 192 -5.22 -13.67 -18.12
C GLU A 192 -5.80 -14.74 -17.17
N ASP A 193 -7.00 -15.25 -17.47
CA ASP A 193 -7.71 -16.19 -16.61
C ASP A 193 -7.14 -17.60 -16.71
N GLU A 194 -6.67 -18.01 -17.89
CA GLU A 194 -5.92 -19.26 -18.08
C GLU A 194 -4.58 -19.21 -17.30
N ARG A 195 -3.83 -18.11 -17.44
CA ARG A 195 -2.55 -17.92 -16.72
C ARG A 195 -2.73 -17.88 -15.20
N LEU A 196 -3.79 -17.20 -14.73
CA LEU A 196 -4.12 -17.20 -13.30
C LEU A 196 -4.50 -18.59 -12.80
N LYS A 197 -5.28 -19.35 -13.59
CA LYS A 197 -5.64 -20.73 -13.25
C LYS A 197 -4.40 -21.61 -13.11
N GLU A 198 -3.47 -21.53 -14.05
CA GLU A 198 -2.19 -22.26 -13.97
C GLU A 198 -1.41 -21.90 -12.70
N TRP A 199 -1.34 -20.61 -12.36
CA TRP A 199 -0.68 -20.15 -11.13
C TRP A 199 -1.38 -20.66 -9.85
N LEU A 200 -2.72 -20.71 -9.82
CA LEU A 200 -3.48 -21.27 -8.70
C LEU A 200 -3.31 -22.79 -8.58
N GLU A 201 -3.19 -23.53 -9.68
CA GLU A 201 -2.86 -24.95 -9.68
C GLU A 201 -1.45 -25.21 -9.12
N LEU A 202 -0.48 -24.34 -9.43
CA LEU A 202 0.84 -24.37 -8.80
C LEU A 202 0.76 -24.06 -7.29
N HIS A 203 -0.05 -23.07 -6.88
CA HIS A 203 -0.31 -22.80 -5.47
C HIS A 203 -0.84 -24.05 -4.75
N ALA A 204 -1.78 -24.80 -5.33
CA ALA A 204 -2.28 -26.03 -4.72
C ALA A 204 -1.21 -27.14 -4.62
N ARG A 205 -0.43 -27.36 -5.67
CA ARG A 205 0.59 -28.45 -5.71
C ARG A 205 1.77 -28.24 -4.79
N THR A 206 2.04 -27.00 -4.41
CA THR A 206 3.15 -26.65 -3.52
C THR A 206 2.78 -26.67 -2.04
N ALA A 207 1.56 -27.07 -1.67
CA ALA A 207 1.01 -26.95 -0.32
C ALA A 207 1.85 -27.61 0.79
N GLU A 208 2.59 -28.68 0.48
CA GLU A 208 3.45 -29.39 1.44
C GLU A 208 4.78 -28.66 1.73
N LEU A 209 5.14 -27.66 0.93
CA LEU A 209 6.38 -26.92 1.11
C LEU A 209 6.25 -25.87 2.23
N PRO A 210 7.35 -25.58 2.97
CA PRO A 210 7.38 -24.48 3.92
C PRO A 210 6.98 -23.15 3.29
N ALA A 211 6.22 -22.32 4.02
CA ALA A 211 5.66 -21.08 3.52
C ALA A 211 6.72 -20.20 2.82
N ILE A 212 7.90 -20.01 3.39
CA ILE A 212 8.98 -19.20 2.79
C ILE A 212 9.41 -19.70 1.40
N LEU A 213 9.60 -21.01 1.24
CA LEU A 213 9.98 -21.61 -0.05
C LEU A 213 8.85 -21.48 -1.06
N ARG A 214 7.63 -21.78 -0.62
CA ARG A 214 6.42 -21.67 -1.43
C ARG A 214 6.20 -20.24 -1.91
N THR A 215 6.42 -19.22 -1.06
CA THR A 215 6.37 -17.81 -1.46
C THR A 215 7.34 -17.50 -2.60
N ALA A 216 8.60 -17.93 -2.48
CA ALA A 216 9.61 -17.67 -3.50
C ALA A 216 9.25 -18.33 -4.83
N ILE A 217 8.77 -19.57 -4.80
CA ILE A 217 8.30 -20.31 -5.98
C ILE A 217 7.12 -19.60 -6.63
N LEU A 218 6.11 -19.21 -5.85
CA LEU A 218 4.91 -18.55 -6.38
C LEU A 218 5.20 -17.16 -6.96
N LEU A 219 6.13 -16.43 -6.36
CA LEU A 219 6.57 -15.14 -6.90
C LEU A 219 7.38 -15.30 -8.19
N ASP A 220 8.29 -16.28 -8.26
CA ASP A 220 9.02 -16.59 -9.49
C ASP A 220 8.03 -17.00 -10.60
N ALA A 221 7.10 -17.90 -10.28
CA ALA A 221 6.10 -18.39 -11.21
C ALA A 221 5.16 -17.29 -11.71
N TRP A 222 4.73 -16.37 -10.84
CA TRP A 222 3.91 -15.23 -11.25
C TRP A 222 4.57 -14.43 -12.38
N ASN A 223 5.89 -14.21 -12.27
CA ASN A 223 6.67 -13.47 -13.26
C ASN A 223 6.94 -14.30 -14.52
N MET A 224 7.22 -15.60 -14.40
CA MET A 224 7.51 -16.46 -15.56
C MET A 224 6.26 -16.82 -16.37
N ILE A 225 5.11 -16.97 -15.71
CA ILE A 225 3.80 -17.21 -16.34
C ILE A 225 3.25 -15.91 -16.95
N GLU A 226 3.72 -14.76 -16.48
CA GLU A 226 3.21 -13.43 -16.82
C GLU A 226 1.71 -13.31 -16.57
N VAL A 227 1.29 -13.69 -15.34
CA VAL A 227 -0.13 -13.78 -14.96
C VAL A 227 -0.87 -12.47 -15.22
N LEU A 228 -0.24 -11.32 -14.93
CA LEU A 228 -0.73 -10.00 -15.29
C LEU A 228 0.36 -9.21 -16.02
N GLN A 229 0.15 -8.92 -17.31
CA GLN A 229 1.11 -8.12 -18.09
C GLN A 229 1.17 -6.65 -17.62
N ARG A 230 0.03 -6.06 -17.26
CA ARG A 230 -0.07 -4.62 -16.90
C ARG A 230 0.12 -4.33 -15.41
N SER A 231 0.15 -5.36 -14.57
CA SER A 231 0.26 -5.21 -13.11
C SER A 231 1.12 -6.32 -12.50
N PRO A 232 2.39 -6.47 -12.95
CA PRO A 232 3.29 -7.49 -12.42
C PRO A 232 3.57 -7.30 -10.92
N TRP A 233 3.45 -6.06 -10.42
CA TRP A 233 3.54 -5.72 -8.99
C TRP A 233 2.56 -6.50 -8.10
N LEU A 234 1.42 -6.97 -8.62
CA LEU A 234 0.45 -7.70 -7.81
C LEU A 234 1.03 -9.01 -7.26
N GLY A 235 1.88 -9.69 -8.02
CA GLY A 235 2.55 -10.92 -7.55
C GLY A 235 3.40 -10.68 -6.30
N ARG A 236 4.02 -9.49 -6.16
CA ARG A 236 4.82 -9.11 -4.98
C ARG A 236 3.94 -8.91 -3.76
N LEU A 237 2.77 -8.29 -3.93
CA LEU A 237 1.80 -8.12 -2.86
C LEU A 237 1.17 -9.45 -2.43
N LEU A 238 0.85 -10.33 -3.38
CA LEU A 238 0.35 -11.68 -3.09
C LEU A 238 1.41 -12.52 -2.38
N ALA A 239 2.69 -12.38 -2.73
CA ALA A 239 3.78 -13.02 -2.00
C ALA A 239 3.86 -12.55 -0.53
N ALA A 240 3.71 -11.25 -0.27
CA ALA A 240 3.65 -10.72 1.09
C ALA A 240 2.39 -11.21 1.84
N ALA A 241 1.24 -11.27 1.16
CA ALA A 241 0.00 -11.81 1.73
C ALA A 241 0.14 -13.29 2.10
N PHE A 242 0.80 -14.07 1.25
CA PHE A 242 1.01 -15.49 1.46
C PHE A 242 1.94 -15.77 2.66
N LEU A 243 2.95 -14.92 2.90
CA LEU A 243 3.78 -15.01 4.12
C LEU A 243 2.98 -14.71 5.40
N ARG A 244 2.01 -13.79 5.33
CA ARG A 244 1.10 -13.48 6.43
C ARG A 244 0.12 -14.64 6.67
N GLU A 245 -0.47 -15.19 5.62
CA GLU A 245 -1.35 -16.37 5.71
C GLU A 245 -0.62 -17.60 6.27
N GLY A 246 0.61 -17.84 5.82
CA GLY A 246 1.48 -18.90 6.31
C GLY A 246 2.08 -18.64 7.71
N ALA A 247 1.60 -17.62 8.43
CA ALA A 247 2.02 -17.25 9.79
C ALA A 247 3.53 -16.97 9.96
N VAL A 248 4.23 -16.59 8.89
CA VAL A 248 5.64 -16.14 8.97
C VAL A 248 5.70 -14.68 9.46
N THR A 249 4.76 -13.87 8.98
CA THR A 249 4.60 -12.46 9.38
C THR A 249 3.14 -12.15 9.65
N PRO A 250 2.52 -12.72 10.71
CA PRO A 250 1.10 -12.53 11.00
C PRO A 250 0.72 -11.06 11.29
N ASP A 251 1.65 -10.28 11.84
CA ASP A 251 1.38 -8.94 12.37
C ASP A 251 1.62 -7.79 11.38
N HIS A 252 2.22 -8.07 10.21
CA HIS A 252 2.43 -7.08 9.15
C HIS A 252 2.57 -7.74 7.76
N LEU A 253 2.42 -6.96 6.69
CA LEU A 253 2.88 -7.39 5.37
C LEU A 253 4.38 -7.04 5.24
N PRO A 254 5.28 -7.96 4.86
CA PRO A 254 6.68 -7.60 4.65
C PRO A 254 6.85 -6.74 3.38
N ALA A 255 7.84 -5.84 3.37
CA ALA A 255 8.13 -4.94 2.24
C ALA A 255 9.07 -5.63 1.25
N LEU A 256 8.58 -6.70 0.61
CA LEU A 256 9.39 -7.56 -0.25
C LEU A 256 10.02 -6.79 -1.42
N SER A 257 9.36 -5.73 -1.91
CA SER A 257 9.87 -4.93 -3.02
C SER A 257 11.13 -4.15 -2.63
N THR A 258 11.26 -3.73 -1.37
CA THR A 258 12.48 -3.10 -0.85
C THR A 258 13.67 -4.08 -0.89
N GLY A 259 13.42 -5.34 -0.56
CA GLY A 259 14.41 -6.41 -0.70
C GLY A 259 14.78 -6.71 -2.14
N LEU A 260 13.77 -6.79 -3.04
CA LEU A 260 13.98 -7.00 -4.47
C LEU A 260 14.83 -5.89 -5.10
N ARG A 261 14.66 -4.65 -4.63
CA ARG A 261 15.49 -3.50 -5.04
C ARG A 261 16.96 -3.65 -4.61
N ALA A 262 17.24 -4.29 -3.47
CA ALA A 262 18.60 -4.50 -2.98
C ALA A 262 19.36 -5.62 -3.71
N VAL A 263 18.64 -6.56 -4.34
CA VAL A 263 19.25 -7.68 -5.07
C VAL A 263 19.45 -7.34 -6.56
N PRO A 264 20.66 -7.58 -7.12
CA PRO A 264 20.96 -7.30 -8.53
C PRO A 264 19.94 -7.89 -9.50
N ARG A 265 19.58 -7.11 -10.52
CA ARG A 265 18.58 -7.48 -11.53
C ARG A 265 18.99 -8.76 -12.25
N GLU A 266 20.26 -8.93 -12.57
CA GLU A 266 20.81 -10.07 -13.30
C GLU A 266 20.57 -11.38 -12.54
N ARG A 267 20.68 -11.35 -11.20
CA ARG A 267 20.41 -12.51 -10.35
C ARG A 267 18.92 -12.84 -10.31
N ARG A 268 18.06 -11.81 -10.20
CA ARG A 268 16.59 -11.98 -10.18
C ARG A 268 16.03 -12.50 -11.50
N HIS A 269 16.70 -12.20 -12.62
CA HIS A 269 16.33 -12.65 -13.97
C HIS A 269 17.26 -13.74 -14.53
N ALA A 270 17.95 -14.49 -13.67
CA ALA A 270 18.81 -15.59 -14.11
C ALA A 270 18.01 -16.64 -14.93
N ARG A 271 18.63 -17.24 -15.94
CA ARG A 271 17.97 -18.30 -16.72
C ARG A 271 17.69 -19.56 -15.88
N ASN A 272 18.61 -19.88 -14.97
CA ASN A 272 18.46 -21.00 -14.06
C ASN A 272 17.45 -20.67 -12.94
N GLN A 273 16.40 -21.49 -12.82
CA GLN A 273 15.33 -21.31 -11.84
C GLN A 273 15.83 -21.34 -10.40
N THR A 274 16.71 -22.27 -10.04
CA THR A 274 17.28 -22.35 -8.68
C THR A 274 18.05 -21.06 -8.32
N GLN A 275 18.77 -20.46 -9.28
CA GLN A 275 19.46 -19.18 -9.05
C GLN A 275 18.48 -18.02 -8.86
N ARG A 276 17.36 -17.97 -9.60
CA ARG A 276 16.32 -16.96 -9.37
C ARG A 276 15.67 -17.11 -8.00
N LEU A 277 15.35 -18.35 -7.60
CA LEU A 277 14.77 -18.63 -6.28
C LEU A 277 15.72 -18.25 -5.15
N LEU A 278 17.03 -18.51 -5.28
CA LEU A 278 18.04 -18.00 -4.35
C LEU A 278 18.04 -16.47 -4.27
N ALA A 279 17.95 -15.79 -5.41
CA ALA A 279 17.88 -14.33 -5.46
C ALA A 279 16.61 -13.78 -4.78
N LEU A 280 15.46 -14.45 -4.91
CA LEU A 280 14.23 -14.09 -4.21
C LEU A 280 14.33 -14.32 -2.70
N LEU A 281 14.90 -15.44 -2.25
CA LEU A 281 15.11 -15.69 -0.83
C LEU A 281 16.09 -14.68 -0.20
N ASP A 282 17.18 -14.35 -0.91
CA ASP A 282 18.09 -13.27 -0.50
C ASP A 282 17.34 -11.93 -0.39
N SER A 283 16.42 -11.65 -1.33
CA SER A 283 15.62 -10.43 -1.30
C SER A 283 14.69 -10.38 -0.08
N PHE A 284 14.10 -11.52 0.33
CA PHE A 284 13.25 -11.58 1.51
C PHE A 284 14.06 -11.30 2.78
N TYR A 285 15.28 -11.84 2.85
CA TYR A 285 16.22 -11.53 3.92
C TYR A 285 16.59 -10.03 3.94
N GLU A 286 16.95 -9.44 2.81
CA GLU A 286 17.31 -8.01 2.74
C GLU A 286 16.13 -7.08 3.06
N ALA A 287 14.91 -7.46 2.67
CA ALA A 287 13.69 -6.76 3.07
C ALA A 287 13.57 -6.73 4.60
N ALA A 288 13.71 -7.90 5.25
CA ALA A 288 13.64 -8.01 6.70
C ALA A 288 14.72 -7.17 7.42
N GLN A 289 15.96 -7.24 6.95
CA GLN A 289 17.07 -6.47 7.54
C GLN A 289 16.90 -4.96 7.38
N THR A 290 16.44 -4.52 6.21
CA THR A 290 16.21 -3.10 5.93
C THR A 290 15.06 -2.56 6.79
N SER A 291 13.95 -3.29 6.85
CA SER A 291 12.81 -2.98 7.70
C SER A 291 13.17 -2.93 9.19
N LEU A 292 14.04 -3.83 9.67
CA LEU A 292 14.47 -3.84 11.06
C LEU A 292 15.29 -2.59 11.41
N LYS A 293 16.22 -2.18 10.53
CA LYS A 293 17.01 -0.96 10.71
C LYS A 293 16.14 0.30 10.69
N GLU A 294 15.15 0.34 9.80
CA GLU A 294 14.21 1.45 9.74
C GLU A 294 13.33 1.51 11.00
N HIS A 295 12.82 0.38 11.49
CA HIS A 295 12.08 0.32 12.74
C HIS A 295 12.89 0.87 13.93
N ASP A 296 14.16 0.45 14.05
CA ASP A 296 15.05 0.95 15.11
C ASP A 296 15.31 2.46 14.93
N ARG A 297 15.52 2.94 13.70
CA ARG A 297 15.69 4.37 13.40
C ARG A 297 14.48 5.18 13.87
N LEU A 298 13.28 4.73 13.54
CA LEU A 298 12.02 5.42 13.87
C LEU A 298 11.77 5.45 15.38
N THR A 299 12.02 4.33 16.06
CA THR A 299 11.89 4.23 17.51
C THR A 299 12.83 5.21 18.20
N HIS A 300 14.11 5.25 17.80
CA HIS A 300 15.07 6.22 18.33
C HIS A 300 14.70 7.67 18.02
N ALA A 301 14.20 7.96 16.82
CA ALA A 301 13.76 9.29 16.41
C ALA A 301 12.59 9.77 17.29
N ARG A 302 11.59 8.91 17.50
CA ARG A 302 10.47 9.17 18.41
C ARG A 302 10.95 9.47 19.83
N ASP A 303 11.77 8.61 20.41
CA ASP A 303 12.24 8.77 21.79
C ASP A 303 13.07 10.05 21.96
N ARG A 304 13.88 10.39 20.96
CA ARG A 304 14.61 11.66 20.93
C ARG A 304 13.66 12.87 20.91
N MET A 305 12.63 12.85 20.07
CA MET A 305 11.66 13.94 20.00
C MET A 305 10.83 14.05 21.27
N MET A 306 10.31 12.93 21.80
CA MET A 306 9.53 12.91 23.04
C MET A 306 10.32 13.43 24.23
N ARG A 307 11.61 13.11 24.33
CA ARG A 307 12.48 13.66 25.40
C ARG A 307 12.61 15.18 25.34
N LYS A 308 12.62 15.80 24.15
CA LYS A 308 12.63 17.27 23.99
C LYS A 308 11.34 17.94 24.48
N LEU A 309 10.27 17.17 24.67
CA LEU A 309 8.98 17.67 25.16
C LEU A 309 8.88 17.67 26.69
N THR A 310 9.82 17.03 27.40
CA THR A 310 9.83 17.00 28.87
C THR A 310 9.89 18.41 29.44
N GLY A 311 8.93 18.76 30.31
CA GLY A 311 8.83 20.10 30.91
C GLY A 311 8.12 21.15 30.04
N ARG A 312 7.66 20.81 28.82
CA ARG A 312 6.75 21.66 28.05
C ARG A 312 5.33 21.57 28.59
N ARG A 313 4.50 22.59 28.31
CA ARG A 313 3.10 22.64 28.76
C ARG A 313 2.33 21.40 28.28
N SER A 314 1.55 20.80 29.16
CA SER A 314 0.69 19.64 28.88
C SER A 314 -0.38 19.92 27.82
N SER A 315 -0.73 21.19 27.59
CA SER A 315 -1.73 21.62 26.60
C SER A 315 -1.22 21.70 25.15
N SER A 316 0.02 21.28 24.88
CA SER A 316 0.63 21.39 23.55
C SER A 316 0.34 20.14 22.71
N ARG A 317 -0.05 20.34 21.44
CA ARG A 317 -0.24 19.26 20.44
C ARG A 317 1.07 18.64 19.91
N LEU A 318 2.21 18.90 20.57
CA LEU A 318 3.52 18.43 20.15
C LEU A 318 3.67 16.90 20.21
N PRO A 319 3.18 16.19 21.26
CA PRO A 319 3.23 14.73 21.27
C PRO A 319 2.50 14.11 20.08
N GLU A 320 1.31 14.61 19.75
CA GLU A 320 0.54 14.14 18.58
C GLU A 320 1.28 14.42 17.27
N LEU A 321 1.97 15.56 17.16
CA LEU A 321 2.79 15.87 15.99
C LEU A 321 3.98 14.91 15.86
N VAL A 322 4.61 14.50 16.97
CA VAL A 322 5.69 13.51 16.95
C VAL A 322 5.19 12.19 16.40
N GLU A 323 4.04 11.70 16.88
CA GLU A 323 3.47 10.44 16.40
C GLU A 323 3.15 10.52 14.89
N LEU A 324 2.56 11.62 14.42
CA LEU A 324 2.26 11.83 12.99
C LEU A 324 3.52 11.86 12.11
N VAL A 325 4.58 12.53 12.56
CA VAL A 325 5.83 12.66 11.80
C VAL A 325 6.62 11.36 11.78
N VAL A 326 6.52 10.57 12.84
CA VAL A 326 7.11 9.23 12.87
C VAL A 326 6.29 8.29 11.99
N SER A 327 4.96 8.37 11.95
CA SER A 327 4.12 7.48 11.14
C SER A 327 4.11 7.78 9.64
N ARG A 328 4.38 9.03 9.22
CA ARG A 328 4.36 9.41 7.80
C ARG A 328 5.73 9.84 7.27
N PRO A 329 6.15 9.37 6.08
CA PRO A 329 7.42 9.78 5.49
C PRO A 329 7.60 11.28 5.37
N VAL A 330 6.51 11.97 5.02
CA VAL A 330 6.41 13.42 4.89
C VAL A 330 5.09 13.89 5.48
N VAL A 331 5.10 15.04 6.15
CA VAL A 331 3.90 15.67 6.71
C VAL A 331 3.82 17.11 6.20
N SER A 332 2.69 17.48 5.58
CA SER A 332 2.43 18.85 5.13
C SER A 332 1.73 19.68 6.21
N ALA A 333 1.77 21.02 6.10
CA ALA A 333 1.02 21.89 7.02
C ALA A 333 -0.48 21.57 7.03
N ALA A 334 -1.06 21.24 5.87
CA ALA A 334 -2.47 20.86 5.77
C ALA A 334 -2.77 19.51 6.44
N MET A 335 -1.83 18.55 6.39
CA MET A 335 -1.97 17.30 7.16
C MET A 335 -1.98 17.57 8.66
N ILE A 336 -1.07 18.42 9.16
CA ILE A 336 -1.03 18.78 10.58
C ILE A 336 -2.33 19.45 11.01
N VAL A 337 -2.84 20.40 10.22
CA VAL A 337 -4.13 21.06 10.48
C VAL A 337 -5.26 20.04 10.57
N LYS A 338 -5.34 19.13 9.59
CA LYS A 338 -6.41 18.11 9.52
C LYS A 338 -6.36 17.14 10.70
N GLU A 339 -5.19 16.62 11.03
CA GLU A 339 -5.04 15.56 12.03
C GLU A 339 -5.03 16.09 13.47
N LEU A 340 -4.48 17.29 13.71
CA LEU A 340 -4.32 17.85 15.07
C LEU A 340 -5.34 18.96 15.40
N GLY A 341 -6.18 19.36 14.44
CA GLY A 341 -7.20 20.40 14.64
C GLY A 341 -6.61 21.78 14.92
N THR A 342 -5.45 22.10 14.36
CA THR A 342 -4.74 23.36 14.60
C THR A 342 -5.01 24.38 13.50
N THR A 343 -4.73 25.67 13.74
CA THR A 343 -4.71 26.67 12.66
C THR A 343 -3.49 26.45 11.74
N PRO A 344 -3.50 26.93 10.48
CA PRO A 344 -2.34 26.81 9.58
C PRO A 344 -1.05 27.42 10.16
N GLN A 345 -1.14 28.55 10.86
CA GLN A 345 0.01 29.15 11.56
C GLN A 345 0.44 28.32 12.77
N GLY A 346 -0.52 27.72 13.49
CA GLY A 346 -0.25 26.78 14.58
C GLY A 346 0.54 25.57 14.10
N ALA A 347 0.17 24.98 12.96
CA ALA A 347 0.87 23.86 12.36
C ALA A 347 2.35 24.17 12.04
N ILE A 348 2.62 25.32 11.40
CA ILE A 348 3.99 25.79 11.12
C ILE A 348 4.75 26.03 12.43
N GLY A 349 4.10 26.64 13.42
CA GLY A 349 4.68 26.89 14.73
C GLY A 349 5.08 25.61 15.46
N LEU A 350 4.25 24.56 15.41
CA LEU A 350 4.55 23.25 15.99
C LEU A 350 5.70 22.56 15.26
N ALA A 351 5.70 22.56 13.92
CA ALA A 351 6.78 21.97 13.12
C ALA A 351 8.14 22.64 13.41
N ASN A 352 8.18 23.98 13.52
CA ASN A 352 9.38 24.71 13.87
C ASN A 352 9.85 24.39 15.29
N GLN A 353 8.92 24.23 16.24
CA GLN A 353 9.25 23.87 17.63
C GLN A 353 9.88 22.48 17.78
N LEU A 354 9.59 21.56 16.85
CA LEU A 354 10.24 20.24 16.76
C LEU A 354 11.51 20.24 15.90
N GLU A 355 11.85 21.36 15.27
CA GLU A 355 13.01 21.49 14.38
C GLU A 355 12.97 20.49 13.21
N LEU A 356 11.77 20.26 12.65
CA LEU A 356 11.63 19.32 11.52
C LEU A 356 12.30 19.86 10.26
N ARG A 357 12.84 18.95 9.43
CA ARG A 357 13.50 19.33 8.18
C ARG A 357 12.47 19.62 7.10
N GLU A 358 12.46 20.83 6.55
CA GLU A 358 11.65 21.14 5.38
C GLU A 358 12.19 20.41 4.15
N VAL A 359 11.31 19.70 3.45
CA VAL A 359 11.64 18.88 2.26
C VAL A 359 11.37 19.65 0.97
N THR A 360 10.33 20.48 0.96
CA THR A 360 9.84 21.14 -0.26
C THR A 360 10.61 22.42 -0.63
N GLY A 361 11.33 23.03 0.32
CA GLY A 361 12.12 24.25 0.12
C GLY A 361 11.33 25.44 -0.44
N ARG A 362 10.00 25.45 -0.28
CA ARG A 362 9.07 26.36 -0.96
C ARG A 362 8.10 26.96 0.04
N GLY A 363 8.15 28.29 0.17
CA GLY A 363 7.49 29.04 1.25
C GLY A 363 5.99 28.83 1.42
N ARG A 364 5.22 28.59 0.34
CA ARG A 364 3.75 28.44 0.38
C ARG A 364 3.25 27.02 0.61
N PHE A 365 4.05 26.00 0.28
CA PHE A 365 3.70 24.58 0.45
C PHE A 365 4.81 23.88 1.21
N ARG A 366 4.79 24.03 2.53
CA ARG A 366 5.78 23.42 3.41
C ARG A 366 5.37 22.01 3.75
N ALA A 367 6.28 21.09 3.51
CA ALA A 367 6.21 19.74 4.02
C ALA A 367 7.52 19.40 4.72
N TRP A 368 7.41 18.63 5.79
CA TRP A 368 8.52 18.29 6.65
C TRP A 368 8.72 16.78 6.72
N GLY A 369 9.97 16.38 6.89
CA GLY A 369 10.38 15.02 7.19
C GLY A 369 11.23 14.98 8.45
N MET A 370 11.46 13.76 8.94
CA MET A 370 12.46 13.52 9.99
C MET A 370 13.88 13.73 9.44
N LEU A 371 14.81 14.09 10.33
CA LEU A 371 16.24 14.25 10.02
C LEU A 371 16.90 12.90 9.67
#